data_AF-A0A3C1ESC9-F1
#
_entry.id   AF-A0A3C1ESC9-F1
#
_cell.length_a   1.000
_cell.length_b   1.000
_cell.length_c   1.000
_cell.angle_alpha   90.00
_cell.angle_beta   90.00
_cell.angle_gamma   90.00
#
_symmetry.space_group_name_H-M   'P 1'
#
loop_
_entity.id
_entity.type
_entity.pdbx_description
1 polymer ?
#
loop_
_entity_poly.entity_id
_entity_poly.type
_entity_poly.pdbx_seq_one_letter_code
_entity_poly.pdbx_strand_id
1 'polypeptide(L)'
;MGPLPIGKPWRGSVPRRCTGGLSALFFNWVCPVSKESGLKAERAAEEFLKARGYAILDRNFRTRFGEIDLVARDGDMVVFVEVRFRSRDDFGSAQETVGREKQHRIVRTAQAYAQSRGLDAALRFDVVAVSPRGCEHFPDAFDALEAL
;
A
#
# COMPACT_ATOMS: atom_id res chain seq x y z
N MET A 1 -0.78 -3.84 -31.03
CA MET A 1 -0.52 -3.75 -29.57
C MET A 1 -1.09 -5.00 -28.93
N GLY A 2 -0.24 -5.99 -28.65
CA GLY A 2 -0.65 -7.20 -27.94
C GLY A 2 -0.58 -7.00 -26.42
N PRO A 3 -1.37 -7.72 -25.62
CA PRO A 3 -1.30 -7.63 -24.17
C PRO A 3 0.09 -8.06 -23.65
N LEU A 4 0.59 -7.35 -22.64
CA LEU A 4 1.87 -7.65 -21.97
C LEU A 4 1.81 -9.01 -21.25
N PRO A 5 2.92 -9.77 -21.22
CA PRO A 5 2.94 -11.09 -20.59
C PRO A 5 2.76 -10.98 -19.08
N ILE A 6 1.80 -11.77 -18.58
CA ILE A 6 1.50 -11.96 -17.16
C ILE A 6 2.77 -12.47 -16.47
N GLY A 7 3.33 -11.66 -15.57
CA GLY A 7 4.51 -11.99 -14.77
C GLY A 7 4.31 -13.32 -14.03
N LYS A 8 5.39 -14.11 -13.95
CA LYS A 8 5.36 -15.47 -13.37
C LYS A 8 4.80 -15.45 -11.92
N PRO A 9 4.02 -16.47 -11.52
CA PRO A 9 3.42 -16.54 -10.19
C PRO A 9 4.49 -16.60 -9.08
N TRP A 10 4.21 -15.90 -7.98
CA TRP A 10 5.03 -15.83 -6.77
C TRP A 10 5.27 -17.22 -6.16
N ARG A 11 6.53 -17.58 -5.89
CA ARG A 11 6.94 -18.83 -5.23
C ARG A 11 7.48 -18.57 -3.83
N GLY A 12 6.67 -17.97 -2.97
CA GLY A 12 6.95 -17.91 -1.53
C GLY A 12 6.15 -18.97 -0.78
N SER A 13 6.75 -19.58 0.24
CA SER A 13 6.09 -20.55 1.12
C SER A 13 5.00 -19.85 1.95
N VAL A 14 3.73 -20.20 1.71
CA VAL A 14 2.59 -19.78 2.52
C VAL A 14 2.63 -20.54 3.87
N PRO A 15 2.62 -19.88 5.04
CA PRO A 15 2.52 -20.57 6.32
C PRO A 15 1.18 -21.32 6.43
N ARG A 16 1.21 -22.58 6.86
CA ARG A 16 0.01 -23.41 7.02
C ARG A 16 -0.70 -23.12 8.36
N ARG A 17 -2.00 -22.79 8.26
CA ARG A 17 -3.08 -22.86 9.27
C ARG A 17 -3.00 -21.97 10.52
N CYS A 18 -4.04 -21.14 10.68
CA CYS A 18 -4.87 -21.20 11.89
C CYS A 18 -6.28 -21.62 11.46
N THR A 19 -6.73 -22.77 11.95
CA THR A 19 -8.10 -23.29 11.83
C THR A 19 -8.79 -23.10 13.17
N GLY A 20 -9.93 -22.40 13.20
CA GLY A 20 -10.85 -22.46 14.34
C GLY A 20 -11.76 -21.23 14.49
N GLY A 21 -13.07 -21.47 14.56
CA GLY A 21 -14.01 -20.62 15.28
C GLY A 21 -14.89 -19.69 14.43
N LEU A 22 -16.20 -19.89 14.52
CA LEU A 22 -17.25 -19.10 13.87
C LEU A 22 -17.42 -17.72 14.54
N SER A 23 -17.01 -16.64 13.86
CA SER A 23 -17.72 -15.35 13.83
C SER A 23 -17.22 -14.56 12.61
N ALA A 24 -17.65 -14.99 11.44
CA ALA A 24 -17.21 -14.46 10.15
C ALA A 24 -17.94 -13.17 9.81
N LEU A 25 -17.73 -12.09 10.55
CA LEU A 25 -18.09 -10.73 10.16
C LEU A 25 -17.18 -9.74 10.91
N PHE A 26 -16.43 -8.95 10.14
CA PHE A 26 -15.59 -7.82 10.58
C PHE A 26 -14.30 -8.14 11.36
N PHE A 27 -13.25 -7.39 11.03
CA PHE A 27 -11.93 -7.29 11.67
C PHE A 27 -10.82 -8.30 11.28
N ASN A 28 -9.97 -7.81 10.38
CA ASN A 28 -8.51 -7.74 10.52
C ASN A 28 -7.76 -9.08 10.65
N TRP A 29 -7.33 -9.63 9.51
CA TRP A 29 -6.23 -10.60 9.48
C TRP A 29 -5.03 -10.02 8.72
N VAL A 30 -4.26 -9.17 9.40
CA VAL A 30 -2.86 -8.94 9.02
C VAL A 30 -2.12 -10.24 9.32
N CYS A 31 -1.83 -11.02 8.29
CA CYS A 31 -0.90 -12.13 8.42
C CYS A 31 0.45 -11.55 8.91
N PRO A 32 1.14 -12.13 9.91
CA PRO A 32 2.46 -11.68 10.29
C PRO A 32 3.42 -11.93 9.11
N VAL A 33 3.68 -10.87 8.36
CA VAL A 33 4.58 -10.87 7.21
C VAL A 33 6.00 -10.69 7.75
N SER A 34 6.91 -11.61 7.44
CA SER A 34 8.33 -11.45 7.78
C SER A 34 8.89 -10.20 7.10
N LYS A 35 9.93 -9.57 7.67
CA LYS A 35 10.59 -8.41 7.03
C LYS A 35 10.96 -8.68 5.57
N GLU A 36 11.39 -9.90 5.25
CA GLU A 36 11.72 -10.32 3.88
C GLU A 36 10.50 -10.36 2.97
N SER A 37 9.36 -10.84 3.46
CA SER A 37 8.09 -10.83 2.71
C SER A 37 7.54 -9.42 2.55
N GLY A 38 7.79 -8.52 3.50
CA GLY A 38 7.46 -7.09 3.40
C GLY A 38 8.23 -6.41 2.28
N LEU A 39 9.55 -6.55 2.25
CA LEU A 39 10.40 -6.00 1.18
C LEU A 39 10.03 -6.55 -0.21
N LYS A 40 9.66 -7.83 -0.29
CA LYS A 40 9.19 -8.43 -1.56
C LYS A 40 7.85 -7.83 -2.00
N ALA A 41 6.94 -7.58 -1.06
CA ALA A 41 5.67 -6.93 -1.36
C ALA A 41 5.87 -5.47 -1.82
N GLU A 42 6.72 -4.70 -1.14
CA GLU A 42 7.08 -3.34 -1.54
C GLU A 42 7.65 -3.29 -2.95
N ARG A 43 8.58 -4.20 -3.29
CA ARG A 43 9.15 -4.29 -4.64
C ARG A 43 8.10 -4.63 -5.69
N ALA A 44 7.21 -5.59 -5.41
CA ALA A 44 6.14 -5.96 -6.33
C ALA A 44 5.18 -4.79 -6.58
N ALA A 45 4.82 -4.05 -5.52
CA ALA A 45 4.00 -2.84 -5.63
C ALA A 45 4.71 -1.74 -6.43
N GLU A 46 6.00 -1.53 -6.22
CA GLU A 46 6.81 -0.57 -6.95
C GLU A 46 6.84 -0.87 -8.47
N GLU A 47 7.15 -2.12 -8.85
CA GLU A 47 7.18 -2.56 -10.24
C GLU A 47 5.80 -2.39 -10.90
N PHE A 48 4.74 -2.73 -10.16
CA PHE A 48 3.36 -2.64 -10.60
C PHE A 48 2.89 -1.19 -10.83
N LEU A 49 3.31 -0.25 -9.99
CA LEU A 49 3.04 1.18 -10.16
C LEU A 49 3.85 1.76 -11.33
N LYS A 50 5.13 1.41 -11.44
CA LYS A 50 5.97 1.81 -12.58
C LYS A 50 5.38 1.36 -13.91
N ALA A 51 4.87 0.12 -13.97
CA ALA A 51 4.21 -0.41 -15.17
C ALA A 51 2.93 0.37 -15.55
N ARG A 52 2.34 1.13 -14.63
CA ARG A 52 1.20 2.03 -14.86
C ARG A 52 1.59 3.48 -15.14
N GLY A 53 2.89 3.78 -15.22
CA GLY A 53 3.38 5.13 -15.52
C GLY A 53 3.70 6.00 -14.31
N TYR A 54 3.62 5.45 -13.09
CA TYR A 54 4.02 6.18 -11.89
C TYR A 54 5.53 6.31 -11.82
N ALA A 55 6.03 7.50 -11.48
CA ALA A 55 7.43 7.72 -11.17
C ALA A 55 7.67 7.59 -9.66
N ILE A 56 8.47 6.61 -9.25
CA ILE A 56 8.78 6.38 -7.83
C ILE A 56 9.79 7.43 -7.35
N LEU A 57 9.38 8.24 -6.37
CA LEU A 57 10.17 9.33 -5.80
C LEU A 57 10.95 8.89 -4.56
N ASP A 58 10.34 8.07 -3.70
CA ASP A 58 10.96 7.61 -2.45
C ASP A 58 10.39 6.26 -1.98
N ARG A 59 11.09 5.58 -1.07
CA ARG A 59 10.70 4.26 -0.53
C ARG A 59 10.98 4.22 0.97
N ASN A 60 10.08 3.61 1.73
CA ASN A 60 10.19 3.45 3.19
C ASN A 60 10.58 4.79 3.87
N PHE A 61 9.87 5.86 3.50
CA PHE A 61 10.10 7.20 4.02
C PHE A 61 9.62 7.28 5.46
N ARG A 62 10.45 7.78 6.36
CA ARG A 62 10.20 7.74 7.81
C ARG A 62 10.33 9.12 8.43
N THR A 63 9.42 9.41 9.34
CA THR A 63 9.45 10.60 10.20
C THR A 63 9.14 10.20 11.63
N ARG A 64 9.19 11.17 12.55
CA ARG A 64 8.72 10.95 13.94
C ARG A 64 7.23 10.63 14.04
N PHE A 65 6.44 10.88 12.99
CA PHE A 65 4.99 10.67 12.98
C PHE A 65 4.60 9.27 12.48
N GLY A 66 5.44 8.65 11.66
CA GLY A 66 5.15 7.39 11.01
C GLY A 66 6.05 7.10 9.81
N GLU A 67 5.63 6.11 9.03
CA GLU A 67 6.31 5.66 7.82
C GLU A 67 5.34 5.62 6.64
N ILE A 68 5.88 5.79 5.43
CA ILE A 68 5.19 5.65 4.15
C ILE A 68 6.00 4.68 3.29
N ASP A 69 5.35 3.61 2.81
CA ASP A 69 6.03 2.53 2.11
C ASP A 69 6.59 2.99 0.75
N LEU A 70 5.79 3.70 -0.05
CA LEU A 70 6.24 4.29 -1.32
C LEU A 70 5.71 5.71 -1.49
N VAL A 71 6.55 6.58 -2.04
CA VAL A 71 6.13 7.89 -2.56
C VAL A 71 6.31 7.88 -4.07
N ALA A 72 5.27 8.23 -4.80
CA ALA A 72 5.25 8.22 -6.25
C ALA A 72 4.71 9.54 -6.80
N ARG A 73 4.91 9.77 -8.09
CA ARG A 73 4.33 10.86 -8.86
C ARG A 73 3.43 10.30 -9.95
N ASP A 74 2.24 10.88 -10.06
CA ASP A 74 1.22 10.57 -11.05
C ASP A 74 0.74 11.88 -11.67
N GLY A 75 1.28 12.22 -12.85
CA GLY A 75 1.13 13.56 -13.43
C GLY A 75 1.65 14.65 -12.50
N ASP A 76 0.75 15.54 -12.07
CA ASP A 76 1.03 16.66 -11.17
C ASP A 76 0.76 16.33 -9.69
N MET A 77 0.33 15.10 -9.39
CA MET A 77 0.07 14.65 -8.03
C MET A 77 1.27 13.91 -7.43
N VAL A 78 1.45 14.12 -6.13
CA VAL A 78 2.33 13.29 -5.30
C VAL A 78 1.46 12.29 -4.56
N VAL A 79 1.77 11.02 -4.76
CA VAL A 79 0.97 9.89 -4.31
C VAL A 79 1.72 9.16 -3.21
N PHE A 80 1.12 9.09 -2.03
CA PHE A 80 1.64 8.33 -0.90
C PHE A 80 0.94 6.98 -0.86
N VAL A 81 1.71 5.91 -1.02
CA VAL A 81 1.18 4.56 -1.17
C VAL A 81 1.52 3.73 0.05
N GLU A 82 0.49 3.14 0.63
CA GLU A 82 0.58 2.10 1.64
C GLU A 82 0.52 0.72 0.96
N VAL A 83 1.49 -0.16 1.24
CA VAL A 83 1.58 -1.50 0.65
C VAL A 83 1.07 -2.54 1.65
N ARG A 84 0.10 -3.36 1.22
CA ARG A 84 -0.48 -4.39 2.06
C ARG A 84 -0.37 -5.77 1.44
N PHE A 85 0.37 -6.66 2.08
CA PHE A 85 0.35 -8.07 1.69
C PHE A 85 -0.91 -8.77 2.21
N ARG A 86 -1.56 -9.56 1.36
CA ARG A 86 -2.69 -10.42 1.72
C ARG A 86 -2.45 -11.85 1.25
N SER A 87 -2.80 -12.81 2.11
CA SER A 87 -2.73 -14.24 1.82
C SER A 87 -4.08 -14.85 1.42
N ARG A 88 -5.19 -14.13 1.59
CA ARG A 88 -6.56 -14.54 1.22
C ARG A 88 -7.28 -13.43 0.47
N ASP A 89 -8.32 -13.81 -0.28
CA ASP A 89 -9.13 -12.95 -1.16
C ASP A 89 -10.26 -12.20 -0.41
N ASP A 90 -10.30 -12.23 0.93
CA ASP A 90 -11.41 -11.61 1.67
C ASP A 90 -11.28 -10.08 1.64
N PHE A 91 -12.32 -9.42 1.13
CA PHE A 91 -12.38 -7.98 0.90
C PHE A 91 -12.88 -7.24 2.14
N GLY A 92 -12.24 -6.11 2.42
CA GLY A 92 -12.81 -4.93 3.08
C GLY A 92 -12.41 -3.72 2.22
N SER A 93 -13.13 -2.60 2.29
CA SER A 93 -12.80 -1.40 1.52
C SER A 93 -11.36 -0.95 1.83
N ALA A 94 -10.72 -0.23 0.90
CA ALA A 94 -9.38 0.30 1.11
C ALA A 94 -9.31 1.17 2.39
N GLN A 95 -10.38 1.90 2.67
CA GLN A 95 -10.62 2.67 3.89
C GLN A 95 -10.70 1.77 5.14
N GLU A 96 -11.42 0.64 5.08
CA GLU A 96 -11.50 -0.34 6.17
C GLU A 96 -10.15 -1.01 6.48
N THR A 97 -9.23 -1.00 5.52
CA THR A 97 -7.90 -1.63 5.66
C THR A 97 -6.88 -0.71 6.35
N VAL A 98 -7.06 0.62 6.23
CA VAL A 98 -6.21 1.62 6.88
C VAL A 98 -7.03 2.33 7.95
N GLY A 99 -6.96 1.85 9.20
CA GLY A 99 -7.69 2.47 10.31
C GLY A 99 -7.31 3.94 10.54
N ARG A 100 -8.24 4.72 11.12
CA ARG A 100 -8.13 6.18 11.31
C ARG A 100 -6.80 6.64 11.91
N GLU A 101 -6.32 6.00 12.97
CA GLU A 101 -5.02 6.36 13.57
C GLU A 101 -3.86 6.24 12.58
N LYS A 102 -3.89 5.21 11.71
CA LYS A 102 -2.87 5.03 10.70
C LYS A 102 -3.01 6.08 9.59
N GLN A 103 -4.24 6.41 9.18
CA GLN A 103 -4.48 7.51 8.24
C GLN A 103 -3.89 8.83 8.77
N HIS A 104 -4.15 9.17 10.04
CA HIS A 104 -3.62 10.38 10.67
C HIS A 104 -2.08 10.43 10.65
N ARG A 105 -1.42 9.29 10.94
CA ARG A 105 0.05 9.19 10.89
C ARG A 105 0.58 9.35 9.46
N ILE A 106 -0.08 8.73 8.48
CA ILE A 106 0.31 8.82 7.06
C ILE A 106 0.16 10.27 6.59
N VAL A 107 -0.96 10.93 6.87
CA VAL A 107 -1.19 12.34 6.48
C VAL A 107 -0.13 13.26 7.07
N ARG A 108 0.19 13.14 8.37
CA ARG A 108 1.26 13.96 8.98
C ARG A 108 2.64 13.66 8.39
N THR A 109 2.91 12.40 8.07
CA THR A 109 4.17 12.00 7.44
C THR A 109 4.28 12.55 6.01
N ALA A 110 3.18 12.55 5.26
CA ALA A 110 3.08 13.11 3.92
C ALA A 110 3.24 14.64 3.92
N GLN A 111 2.63 15.33 4.89
CA GLN A 111 2.83 16.78 5.07
C GLN A 111 4.29 17.11 5.36
N ALA A 112 4.95 16.35 6.24
CA ALA A 112 6.38 16.52 6.52
C ALA A 112 7.24 16.25 5.28
N TYR A 113 6.90 15.24 4.48
CA TYR A 113 7.55 14.97 3.20
C TYR A 113 7.42 16.19 2.26
N ALA A 114 6.20 16.67 2.02
CA ALA A 114 5.93 17.80 1.13
C ALA A 114 6.70 19.06 1.57
N GLN A 115 6.68 19.38 2.86
CA GLN A 115 7.43 20.52 3.42
C GLN A 115 8.93 20.37 3.23
N SER A 116 9.50 19.20 3.53
CA SER A 116 10.95 18.96 3.40
C SER A 116 11.47 19.04 1.97
N ARG A 117 10.58 18.86 0.99
CA ARG A 117 10.89 18.88 -0.44
C ARG A 117 10.41 20.16 -1.14
N GLY A 118 9.76 21.08 -0.41
CA GLY A 118 9.18 22.31 -0.99
C GLY A 118 8.15 22.02 -2.08
N LEU A 119 7.37 20.94 -1.93
CA LEU A 119 6.39 20.51 -2.93
C LEU A 119 5.10 21.32 -2.79
N ASP A 120 4.71 21.95 -3.90
CA ASP A 120 3.40 22.56 -4.11
C ASP A 120 2.62 21.71 -5.12
N ALA A 121 2.19 20.53 -4.66
CA ALA A 121 1.51 19.54 -5.47
C ALA A 121 0.31 18.98 -4.71
N ALA A 122 -0.74 18.58 -5.44
CA ALA A 122 -1.85 17.87 -4.85
C ALA A 122 -1.38 16.51 -4.31
N LEU A 123 -1.82 16.17 -3.10
CA LEU A 123 -1.42 14.95 -2.41
C LEU A 123 -2.56 13.93 -2.52
N ARG A 124 -2.23 12.70 -2.90
CA ARG A 124 -3.16 11.57 -2.95
C ARG A 124 -2.68 10.43 -2.07
N PHE A 125 -3.60 9.70 -1.46
CA PHE A 125 -3.27 8.55 -0.61
C PHE A 125 -3.85 7.29 -1.22
N ASP A 126 -2.97 6.38 -1.63
CA ASP A 126 -3.33 5.16 -2.34
C ASP A 126 -2.98 3.93 -1.48
N VAL A 127 -3.64 2.81 -1.76
CA VAL A 127 -3.25 1.50 -1.22
C VAL A 127 -2.93 0.56 -2.38
N VAL A 128 -1.84 -0.18 -2.26
CA VAL A 128 -1.56 -1.32 -3.15
C VAL A 128 -1.64 -2.60 -2.34
N ALA A 129 -2.62 -3.44 -2.67
CA ALA A 129 -2.70 -4.79 -2.13
C ALA A 129 -1.84 -5.74 -2.97
N VAL A 130 -0.98 -6.52 -2.32
CA VAL A 130 -0.09 -7.49 -2.94
C VAL A 130 -0.49 -8.88 -2.47
N SER A 131 -0.66 -9.80 -3.41
CA SER A 131 -0.98 -11.20 -3.14
C SER A 131 -0.17 -12.12 -4.05
N PRO A 132 -0.18 -13.45 -3.80
CA PRO A 132 0.41 -14.41 -4.73
C PRO A 132 -0.16 -14.36 -6.16
N ARG A 133 -1.38 -13.83 -6.33
CA ARG A 133 -2.06 -13.72 -7.64
C ARG A 133 -1.70 -12.45 -8.41
N GLY A 134 -1.08 -11.47 -7.75
CA GLY A 134 -0.74 -10.19 -8.34
C GLY A 134 -0.99 -9.02 -7.38
N CYS A 135 -0.92 -7.81 -7.93
CA CYS A 135 -1.19 -6.60 -7.18
C CYS A 135 -2.49 -5.94 -7.65
N GLU A 136 -3.15 -5.25 -6.74
CA GLU A 136 -4.34 -4.44 -6.97
C GLU A 136 -4.11 -3.04 -6.43
N HIS A 137 -4.55 -2.02 -7.17
CA HIS A 137 -4.33 -0.61 -6.84
C HIS A 137 -5.67 0.03 -6.47
N PHE A 138 -5.71 0.66 -5.31
CA PHE A 138 -6.84 1.44 -4.82
C PHE A 138 -6.39 2.91 -4.76
N PRO A 139 -6.63 3.70 -5.83
CA PRO A 139 -6.44 5.13 -5.78
C PRO A 139 -7.45 5.79 -4.84
N ASP A 140 -7.09 6.94 -4.26
CA ASP A 140 -7.96 7.69 -3.35
C ASP A 140 -8.49 6.82 -2.20
N ALA A 141 -7.60 5.98 -1.66
CA ALA A 141 -7.94 4.99 -0.64
C ALA A 141 -8.43 5.64 0.66
N PHE A 142 -8.05 6.89 0.94
CA PHE A 142 -8.66 7.73 1.96
C PHE A 142 -8.31 9.20 1.72
N ASP A 143 -9.19 10.09 2.15
CA ASP A 143 -8.98 11.53 2.05
C ASP A 143 -8.23 12.09 3.26
N ALA A 144 -7.37 13.08 3.01
CA ALA A 144 -6.68 13.81 4.09
C ALA A 144 -7.64 14.61 4.98
N LEU A 145 -8.79 15.05 4.43
CA LEU A 145 -9.77 15.86 5.15
C LEU A 145 -10.56 15.05 6.19
N GLU A 146 -10.72 13.75 6.00
CA GLU A 146 -11.35 12.87 7.00
C GLU A 146 -10.36 12.36 8.07
N ALA A 147 -9.07 12.67 7.90
CA ALA A 147 -7.96 12.21 8.72
C ALA A 147 -7.33 13.33 9.59
N LEU A 148 -8.03 14.46 9.72
CA LEU A 148 -7.71 15.59 10.61
C LEU A 148 -8.82 15.76 11.66
#